data_AF-A0A9D9LSB0-F1
#
_entry.id   AF-A0A9D9LSB0-F1
#
_cell.length_a   1.000
_cell.length_b   1.000
_cell.length_c   1.000
_cell.angle_alpha   90.00
_cell.angle_beta   90.00
_cell.angle_gamma   90.00
#
_symmetry.space_group_name_H-M   'P 1'
#
loop_
_entity.id
_entity.type
_entity.pdbx_description
1 polymer ?
#
loop_
_entity_poly.entity_id
_entity_poly.type
_entity_poly.pdbx_seq_one_letter_code
_entity_poly.pdbx_strand_id
1 'polypeptide(L)' 'MTKNRYDELLTELKKYDSLAVAYSGGVDSTLLVKAAKDALNDKAVAITIKSEFVPLNEFEEATTNAREIGI' A
#
# COMPACT_ATOMS: atom_id res chain seq x y z
N MET A 1 20.79 -19.32 6.15
CA MET A 1 20.40 -18.29 5.17
C MET A 1 19.24 -17.51 5.78
N THR A 2 19.37 -16.20 5.95
CA THR A 2 18.30 -15.35 6.47
C THR A 2 17.12 -15.37 5.50
N LYS A 3 15.93 -15.69 5.99
CA LYS A 3 14.69 -15.76 5.20
C LYS A 3 14.31 -14.34 4.77
N ASN A 4 14.11 -14.11 3.47
CA ASN A 4 13.66 -12.82 2.97
C ASN A 4 12.16 -12.66 3.24
N ARG A 5 11.81 -11.96 4.33
CA ARG A 5 10.41 -11.76 4.76
C ARG A 5 9.57 -10.99 3.74
N TYR A 6 10.19 -10.17 2.88
CA TYR A 6 9.47 -9.44 1.85
C TYR A 6 9.00 -10.37 0.73
N ASP A 7 9.83 -11.31 0.30
CA ASP A 7 9.44 -12.30 -0.72
C ASP A 7 8.28 -13.17 -0.23
N GLU A 8 8.29 -13.54 1.06
CA GLU A 8 7.18 -14.27 1.67
C GLU A 8 5.87 -13.46 1.63
N LEU A 9 5.94 -12.17 1.96
CA LEU A 9 4.79 -11.28 1.86
C LEU A 9 4.27 -11.23 0.42
N LEU A 10 5.15 -11.04 -0.57
CA LEU A 10 4.74 -11.03 -1.98
C LEU A 10 4.10 -12.36 -2.41
N THR A 11 4.64 -13.51 -1.95
CA THR A 11 4.05 -14.82 -2.21
C THR A 11 2.66 -14.95 -1.60
N GLU A 12 2.45 -14.45 -0.39
CA GLU A 12 1.12 -14.45 0.24
C GLU A 12 0.14 -13.53 -0.49
N LEU A 13 0.56 -12.32 -0.87
CA LEU A 13 -0.31 -11.35 -1.58
C LEU A 13 -0.68 -11.83 -3.00
N LYS A 14 0.20 -12.56 -3.69
CA LYS A 14 -0.07 -13.15 -5.02
C LYS A 14 -1.14 -14.23 -5.03
N LYS A 15 -1.58 -14.73 -3.86
CA LYS A 15 -2.67 -15.71 -3.77
C LYS A 15 -4.06 -15.11 -4.01
N TYR A 16 -4.18 -13.78 -3.96
CA TYR A 16 -5.42 -13.06 -4.21
C TYR A 16 -5.52 -12.62 -5.67
N ASP A 17 -6.74 -12.58 -6.21
CA ASP A 17 -6.97 -12.08 -7.58
C ASP A 17 -6.79 -10.56 -7.68
N SER A 18 -7.16 -9.82 -6.63
CA SER A 18 -7.04 -8.37 -6.50
C SER A 18 -7.02 -7.95 -5.03
N LEU A 19 -6.52 -6.75 -4.72
CA LEU A 19 -6.42 -6.23 -3.36
C LEU A 19 -6.89 -4.77 -3.26
N ALA A 20 -7.62 -4.48 -2.19
CA ALA A 20 -7.86 -3.12 -1.71
C ALA A 20 -7.14 -2.94 -0.37
N VAL A 21 -6.23 -1.98 -0.29
CA VAL A 21 -5.38 -1.74 0.90
C VAL A 21 -5.82 -0.45 1.56
N ALA A 22 -6.22 -0.52 2.83
CA ALA A 22 -6.45 0.68 3.64
C ALA A 22 -5.13 1.41 3.88
N TYR A 23 -5.08 2.69 3.55
CA TYR A 23 -3.86 3.46 3.48
C TYR A 23 -3.93 4.75 4.29
N SER A 24 -3.11 4.84 5.34
CA SER A 24 -3.06 5.99 6.25
C SER A 24 -1.86 6.91 6.00
N GLY A 25 -0.93 6.54 5.10
CA GLY A 25 0.32 7.26 4.89
C GLY A 25 1.48 6.81 5.80
N GLY A 26 1.18 6.11 6.90
CA GLY A 26 2.20 5.59 7.81
C GLY A 26 3.05 4.47 7.20
N VAL A 27 4.28 4.30 7.71
CA VAL A 27 5.31 3.40 7.14
C VAL A 27 4.83 1.97 6.91
N ASP A 28 4.03 1.40 7.82
CA ASP A 28 3.52 0.04 7.69
C ASP A 28 2.51 -0.08 6.54
N SER A 29 1.59 0.88 6.44
CA SER A 29 0.61 0.92 5.36
C SER A 29 1.26 1.25 4.02
N THR A 30 2.28 2.10 3.99
CA THR A 30 3.08 2.42 2.80
C THR A 30 3.84 1.19 2.30
N LEU A 31 4.45 0.41 3.21
CA LEU A 31 5.08 -0.87 2.86
C LEU A 31 4.08 -1.85 2.25
N LEU A 32 2.89 -1.98 2.85
CA LEU A 32 1.88 -2.91 2.36
C LEU A 32 1.32 -2.50 1.00
N VAL A 33 1.08 -1.19 0.79
CA VAL A 33 0.68 -0.62 -0.50
C VAL A 33 1.74 -0.91 -1.58
N LYS A 34 3.03 -0.70 -1.26
CA LYS A 34 4.12 -1.04 -2.16
C LYS A 34 4.19 -2.53 -2.47
N ALA A 35 4.08 -3.38 -1.45
CA ALA A 35 4.07 -4.84 -1.61
C ALA A 35 2.89 -5.31 -2.46
N ALA A 36 1.70 -4.72 -2.29
CA ALA A 36 0.53 -5.03 -3.09
C ALA A 36 0.73 -4.62 -4.56
N LYS A 37 1.31 -3.45 -4.81
CA LYS A 37 1.67 -3.02 -6.18
C LYS A 37 2.69 -3.97 -6.81
N ASP A 38 3.74 -4.35 -6.08
CA ASP A 38 4.77 -5.27 -6.58
C ASP A 38 4.22 -6.69 -6.83
N ALA A 39 3.24 -7.13 -6.02
CA ALA A 39 2.64 -8.46 -6.14
C ALA A 39 1.64 -8.57 -7.29
N LEU A 40 0.77 -7.57 -7.44
CA LEU A 40 -0.44 -7.65 -8.28
C LEU A 40 -0.56 -6.56 -9.36
N ASN A 41 0.41 -5.63 -9.42
CA ASN A 41 0.44 -4.50 -10.34
C ASN A 41 -0.88 -3.71 -10.35
N ASP A 42 -1.61 -3.69 -11.48
CA ASP A 42 -2.83 -2.89 -11.65
C ASP A 42 -4.06 -3.51 -10.99
N LYS A 43 -3.93 -4.68 -10.36
CA LYS A 43 -4.99 -5.34 -9.60
C LYS A 43 -4.98 -4.99 -8.11
N ALA A 44 -4.16 -4.01 -7.71
CA ALA A 44 -4.14 -3.47 -6.36
C ALA A 44 -4.58 -2.00 -6.38
N VAL A 45 -5.33 -1.61 -5.36
CA VAL A 45 -5.76 -0.21 -5.12
C VAL A 45 -5.50 0.17 -3.67
N ALA A 46 -4.94 1.36 -3.46
CA ALA A 46 -4.83 1.98 -2.14
C ALA A 46 -6.06 2.86 -1.87
N ILE A 47 -6.67 2.70 -0.69
CA ILE A 47 -7.85 3.45 -0.27
C ILE A 47 -7.49 4.28 0.96
N THR A 48 -7.61 5.59 0.86
CA THR A 48 -7.44 6.52 1.98
C THR A 48 -8.71 7.34 2.20
N ILE A 49 -8.84 7.95 3.37
CA ILE A 49 -10.03 8.70 3.79
C ILE A 49 -9.66 10.17 3.95
N LYS A 50 -10.41 11.04 3.26
CA LYS A 50 -10.44 12.48 3.55
C LYS A 50 -11.56 12.74 4.56
N SER A 51 -11.23 13.23 5.75
CA SER A 51 -12.22 13.56 6.79
C SER A 51 -11.78 14.77 7.60
N GLU A 52 -12.71 15.37 8.35
CA GLU A 52 -12.41 16.51 9.24
C GLU A 52 -11.46 16.15 10.40
N PHE A 53 -11.32 14.86 10.71
CA PHE A 53 -10.45 14.36 11.77
C PHE A 53 -9.02 14.08 11.32
N VAL A 54 -8.75 14.14 10.01
CA VAL A 54 -7.43 13.90 9.43
C VAL A 54 -6.91 15.20 8.83
N PRO A 55 -5.74 15.71 9.29
CA PRO A 55 -5.14 16.90 8.71
C PRO A 55 -4.97 16.78 7.19
N LEU A 56 -5.28 17.86 6.46
CA LEU A 56 -5.24 17.85 5.00
C LEU A 56 -3.85 17.49 4.44
N ASN A 57 -2.79 17.94 5.11
CA ASN A 57 -1.42 17.64 4.73
C ASN A 57 -1.11 16.14 4.86
N GLU A 58 -1.66 15.43 5.85
CA GLU A 58 -1.48 13.98 5.98
C GLU A 58 -2.17 13.24 4.82
N PHE A 59 -3.37 13.68 4.44
CA PHE A 59 -4.07 13.13 3.27
C PHE A 59 -3.30 13.39 1.96
N GLU A 60 -2.77 14.61 1.78
CA GLU A 60 -1.99 15.00 0.60
C GLU A 60 -0.67 14.24 0.51
N GLU A 61 0.02 14.07 1.64
CA GLU A 61 1.26 13.29 1.74
C GLU A 61 1.02 11.82 1.40
N ALA A 62 -0.01 11.19 2.00
CA ALA A 62 -0.39 9.83 1.66
C ALA A 62 -0.71 9.72 0.16
N THR A 63 -1.54 10.60 -0.39
CA THR A 63 -1.89 10.56 -1.81
C THR A 63 -0.67 10.73 -2.72
N THR A 64 0.30 11.57 -2.32
CA THR A 64 1.56 11.76 -3.06
C THR A 64 2.41 10.48 -3.05
N ASN A 65 2.59 9.88 -1.88
CA ASN A 65 3.34 8.63 -1.72
C ASN A 65 2.73 7.47 -2.54
N ALA A 66 1.40 7.33 -2.54
CA ALA A 66 0.71 6.32 -3.37
C ALA A 66 1.00 6.52 -4.87
N ARG A 67 0.95 7.76 -5.36
CA ARG A 67 1.27 8.08 -6.75
C ARG A 67 2.73 7.77 -7.11
N GLU A 68 3.66 8.06 -6.20
CA GLU A 68 5.08 7.72 -6.40
C GLU A 68 5.31 6.21 -6.43
N ILE A 69 4.55 5.43 -5.66
CA ILE A 69 4.54 3.97 -5.69
C ILE A 69 3.92 3.44 -7.01
N GLY A 70 3.06 4.22 -7.66
CA GLY A 70 2.37 3.87 -8.91
C GLY A 70 1.07 3.11 -8.70
N ILE A 71 0.34 3.40 -7.61
CA ILE A 71 -0.94 2.78 -7.22
C ILE A 71 -1.99 3.83 -6.86
#